data_AF-A0A3D0WSE4-F1
#
_entry.id   AF-A0A3D0WSE4-F1
#
_cell.length_a   1.000
_cell.length_b   1.000
_cell.length_c   1.000
_cell.angle_alpha   90.00
_cell.angle_beta   90.00
_cell.angle_gamma   90.00
#
_symmetry.space_group_name_H-M   'P 1'
#
loop_
_entity.id
_entity.type
_entity.pdbx_description
1 polymer ?
#
loop_
_entity_poly.entity_id
_entity_poly.type
_entity_poly.pdbx_seq_one_letter_code
_entity_poly.pdbx_strand_id
1 'polypeptide(L)' 'MTTASMADENPFFKPYDTPYGTPPFDKIKIEHYEPAFDEAIRQHKVEIETIAANPFTPTFQNTIAAMEYSGEMLNRVSGV' A
#
# COMPACT_ATOMS: atom_id res chain seq x y z
N MET A 1 7.11 0.55 29.63
CA MET A 1 5.84 0.19 28.96
C MET A 1 5.65 1.18 27.84
N THR A 2 6.04 0.80 26.62
CA THR A 2 5.93 1.67 25.44
C THR A 2 4.68 1.24 24.69
N THR A 3 3.71 2.13 24.56
CA THR A 3 2.51 1.95 23.74
C THR A 3 2.93 1.94 22.27
N ALA A 4 3.17 0.76 21.71
CA ALA A 4 3.18 0.60 20.26
C ALA A 4 1.76 0.90 19.76
N SER A 5 1.64 1.84 18.83
CA SER A 5 0.36 2.22 18.24
C SER A 5 -0.24 1.03 17.49
N MET A 6 -1.55 0.78 17.61
CA MET A 6 -2.27 -0.24 16.81
C MET A 6 -2.06 -0.07 15.29
N ALA A 7 -1.57 1.08 14.84
CA ALA A 7 -1.15 1.32 13.46
C ALA A 7 0.11 0.54 13.05
N ASP A 8 1.07 0.28 13.94
CA ASP A 8 2.31 -0.42 13.58
C ASP A 8 2.13 -1.94 13.38
N GLU A 9 0.98 -2.50 13.80
CA GLU A 9 0.65 -3.93 13.69
C GLU A 9 -0.29 -4.27 12.53
N ASN A 10 -0.71 -3.31 11.71
CA ASN A 10 -1.66 -3.59 10.64
C ASN A 10 -1.03 -4.49 9.57
N PRO A 11 -1.55 -5.72 9.34
CA PRO A 11 -0.95 -6.69 8.43
C PRO A 11 -0.90 -6.21 6.98
N PHE A 12 -1.71 -5.22 6.59
CA PHE A 12 -1.71 -4.67 5.24
C PHE A 12 -0.55 -3.70 4.96
N PHE A 13 0.16 -3.22 5.98
CA PHE A 13 1.15 -2.13 5.82
C PHE A 13 2.48 -2.63 5.23
N LYS A 14 2.69 -3.94 5.21
CA LYS A 14 3.92 -4.57 4.70
C LYS A 14 3.56 -5.74 3.78
N PRO A 15 4.46 -6.11 2.84
CA PRO A 15 4.33 -7.36 2.12
C PRO A 15 4.21 -8.55 3.08
N TYR A 16 3.43 -9.55 2.67
CA TYR A 16 3.21 -10.74 3.49
C TYR A 16 4.42 -11.68 3.45
N ASP A 17 4.88 -12.11 4.63
CA ASP A 17 5.98 -13.08 4.80
C ASP A 17 5.50 -14.55 4.81
N THR A 18 4.35 -14.80 4.19
CA THR A 18 3.78 -16.14 4.03
C THR A 18 4.32 -16.78 2.73
N PRO A 19 4.26 -18.11 2.59
CA PRO A 19 4.58 -18.75 1.32
C PRO A 19 3.75 -18.14 0.19
N TYR A 20 4.44 -17.74 -0.88
CA TYR A 20 3.86 -17.08 -2.06
C TYR A 20 3.19 -15.72 -1.80
N GLY A 21 3.42 -15.08 -0.65
CA GLY A 21 2.83 -13.77 -0.32
C GLY A 21 1.31 -13.85 -0.19
N THR A 22 0.79 -14.95 0.33
CA THR A 22 -0.64 -15.14 0.60
C THR A 22 -1.11 -14.31 1.80
N PRO A 23 -2.35 -13.78 1.81
CA PRO A 23 -2.85 -13.02 2.94
C PRO A 23 -2.84 -13.86 4.24
N PRO A 24 -2.26 -13.37 5.35
CA PRO A 24 -2.31 -14.04 6.65
C PRO A 24 -3.69 -13.82 7.29
N PHE A 25 -4.71 -14.53 6.79
CA PHE A 25 -6.11 -14.38 7.20
C PHE A 25 -6.33 -14.55 8.72
N ASP A 26 -5.47 -15.31 9.40
CA ASP A 26 -5.48 -15.50 10.85
C ASP A 26 -5.15 -14.20 11.62
N LYS A 27 -4.46 -13.25 10.99
CA LYS A 27 -4.04 -11.97 11.57
C LYS A 27 -4.91 -10.80 11.12
N ILE A 28 -5.70 -10.97 10.07
CA ILE A 28 -6.54 -9.90 9.51
C ILE A 28 -7.84 -9.82 10.30
N LYS A 29 -8.18 -8.60 10.75
CA LYS A 29 -9.38 -8.31 11.52
C LYS A 29 -10.12 -7.13 10.89
N ILE A 30 -11.41 -7.03 11.18
CA ILE A 30 -12.27 -5.95 10.65
C ILE A 30 -11.71 -4.56 10.99
N GLU A 31 -11.17 -4.40 12.21
CA GLU A 31 -10.56 -3.15 12.69
C GLU A 31 -9.31 -2.70 11.91
N HIS A 32 -8.72 -3.58 11.08
CA HIS A 32 -7.57 -3.24 10.26
C HIS A 32 -7.94 -2.57 8.92
N TYR A 33 -9.17 -2.72 8.44
CA TYR A 33 -9.53 -2.29 7.07
C TYR A 33 -9.60 -0.78 6.93
N GLU A 34 -10.38 -0.08 7.74
CA GLU A 34 -10.52 1.38 7.68
C GLU A 34 -9.16 2.11 7.74
N PRO A 35 -8.30 1.87 8.76
CA PRO A 35 -6.99 2.52 8.80
C PRO A 35 -6.07 2.09 7.64
N ALA A 36 -6.23 0.88 7.09
CA ALA A 36 -5.45 0.44 5.93
C ALA A 36 -5.90 1.09 4.63
N PHE A 37 -7.20 1.27 4.41
CA PHE A 37 -7.69 1.99 3.25
C PHE A 37 -7.27 3.45 3.30
N ASP A 38 -7.43 4.12 4.43
CA ASP A 38 -7.04 5.53 4.58
C ASP A 38 -5.56 5.75 4.27
N GLU A 39 -4.69 4.93 4.86
CA GLU A 39 -3.25 5.01 4.64
C GLU A 39 -2.86 4.61 3.22
N ALA A 40 -3.47 3.56 2.66
CA ALA A 40 -3.18 3.10 1.31
C ALA A 40 -3.59 4.14 0.25
N ILE A 41 -4.76 4.78 0.41
CA ILE A 41 -5.21 5.87 -0.47
C ILE A 41 -4.27 7.07 -0.35
N ARG A 42 -3.86 7.42 0.87
CA ARG A 42 -2.91 8.51 1.11
C ARG A 42 -1.57 8.26 0.41
N GLN A 43 -1.00 7.06 0.56
CA GLN A 43 0.25 6.68 -0.10
C GLN A 43 0.12 6.66 -1.61
N HIS A 44 -0.92 6.02 -2.15
CA HIS A 44 -1.14 5.95 -3.59
C HIS A 44 -1.30 7.34 -4.21
N LYS A 45 -2.00 8.26 -3.54
CA LYS A 45 -2.10 9.65 -3.99
C LYS A 45 -0.73 10.34 -4.09
N VAL A 46 0.14 10.14 -3.10
CA VAL A 46 1.51 10.68 -3.12
C VAL A 46 2.33 10.10 -4.27
N GLU A 47 2.20 8.80 -4.55
CA GLU A 47 2.87 8.15 -5.68
C GLU A 47 2.42 8.74 -7.02
N ILE A 48 1.10 8.90 -7.22
CA ILE A 48 0.52 9.49 -8.42
C ILE A 48 0.95 10.96 -8.57
N GLU A 49 0.92 11.74 -7.49
CA GLU A 49 1.40 13.13 -7.50
C GLU A 49 2.89 13.21 -7.87
N THR A 50 3.70 12.27 -7.39
CA THR A 50 5.13 12.18 -7.72
C THR A 50 5.35 11.85 -9.20
N ILE A 51 4.56 10.92 -9.76
CA ILE A 51 4.60 10.57 -11.18
C ILE A 51 4.17 11.77 -12.04
N ALA A 52 3.08 12.45 -11.66
CA ALA A 52 2.55 13.59 -12.38
C ALA A 52 3.47 14.83 -12.32
N ALA A 53 4.19 15.02 -11.22
CA ALA A 53 5.12 16.13 -11.01
C ALA A 53 6.53 15.85 -11.58
N ASN A 54 6.76 14.71 -12.23
CA ASN A 54 8.06 14.35 -12.76
C ASN A 54 8.51 15.36 -13.85
N PRO A 55 9.64 16.07 -13.67
CA PRO A 55 10.07 17.13 -14.58
C PRO A 55 10.75 16.61 -15.87
N PHE A 56 11.06 15.32 -15.95
CA PHE A 56 11.70 14.74 -17.13
C PHE A 56 10.67 14.53 -18.26
N THR A 57 11.16 14.41 -19.50
CA THR A 57 10.29 14.07 -20.63
C THR A 57 9.53 12.76 -20.33
N PRO A 58 8.20 12.73 -20.52
CA PRO A 58 7.41 11.52 -20.30
C PRO A 58 7.89 10.35 -21.15
N THR A 59 8.07 9.21 -20.51
CA THR A 59 8.46 7.93 -21.10
C THR A 59 7.50 6.86 -20.61
N PHE A 60 7.51 5.69 -21.27
CA PHE A 60 6.72 4.55 -20.80
C PHE A 60 7.08 4.20 -19.34
N GLN A 61 8.37 4.21 -19.00
CA GLN A 61 8.87 3.82 -17.68
C GLN A 61 8.42 4.80 -16.59
N ASN A 62 8.57 6.10 -16.82
CA ASN A 62 8.31 7.11 -15.79
C ASN A 62 6.83 7.53 -15.66
N THR A 63 5.98 7.08 -16.60
CA THR A 63 4.55 7.38 -16.60
C THR A 63 3.73 6.11 -16.49
N ILE A 64 3.70 5.26 -17.53
CA ILE A 64 2.82 4.09 -17.59
C ILE A 64 3.26 2.99 -16.62
N ALA A 65 4.52 2.57 -16.70
CA ALA A 65 5.03 1.54 -15.81
C ALA A 65 5.03 2.01 -14.35
N ALA A 66 5.39 3.27 -14.09
CA ALA A 66 5.32 3.84 -12.75
C ALA A 66 3.89 3.85 -12.19
N MET A 67 2.88 4.19 -13.00
CA MET A 67 1.48 4.11 -12.60
C MET A 67 1.05 2.66 -12.31
N GLU A 68 1.48 1.69 -13.14
CA GLU A 68 1.16 0.27 -12.93
C GLU A 68 1.76 -0.27 -11.62
N TYR A 69 2.96 0.18 -11.24
CA TYR A 69 3.60 -0.22 -9.98
C TYR A 69 3.08 0.54 -8.76
N SER A 70 2.37 1.65 -8.94
CA SER A 70 1.80 2.42 -7.84
C SER A 70 0.60 1.72 -7.20
N GLY A 71 0.31 2.04 -5.94
CA GLY A 71 -0.88 1.54 -5.23
C GLY A 71 -0.75 0.11 -4.72
N GLU A 72 0.46 -0.42 -4.54
CA GLU A 72 0.67 -1.80 -4.08
C GLU A 72 -0.05 -2.10 -2.75
N MET A 73 0.04 -1.18 -1.78
CA MET A 73 -0.66 -1.32 -0.51
C MET A 73 -2.18 -1.28 -0.67
N LEU A 74 -2.69 -0.45 -1.59
CA LEU A 74 -4.12 -0.34 -1.89
C LEU A 74 -4.65 -1.62 -2.54
N ASN A 75 -3.89 -2.18 -3.48
CA ASN A 75 -4.17 -3.49 -4.08
C ASN A 75 -4.17 -4.61 -3.02
N ARG A 76 -3.26 -4.54 -2.04
CA ARG A 76 -3.17 -5.52 -0.96
C ARG A 76 -4.41 -5.53 -0.06
N VAL A 77 -4.89 -4.37 0.39
CA VAL A 77 -6.08 -4.29 1.25
C VAL A 77 -7.38 -4.54 0.49
N SER A 78 -7.46 -4.16 -0.79
CA SER A 78 -8.66 -4.39 -1.62
C SER A 78 -8.79 -5.82 -2.15
N GLY A 79 -7.70 -6.58 -2.22
CA GLY A 79 -7.67 -7.97 -2.71
C GLY A 79 -8.06 -9.03 -1.68
N VAL A 80 -8.49 -8.64 -0.47
CA VAL A 80 -8.78 -9.53 0.66
C VAL A 80 -10.20 -9.31 1.18
#